data_AF-A0A0G1CQM2-F1
#
_entry.id   AF-A0A0G1CQM2-F1
#
_cell.length_a   1.000
_cell.length_b   1.000
_cell.length_c   1.000
_cell.angle_alpha   90.00
_cell.angle_beta   90.00
_cell.angle_gamma   90.00
#
_symmetry.space_group_name_H-M   'P 1'
#
loop_
_entity.id
_entity.type
_entity.pdbx_description
1 polymer ?
#
loop_
_entity_poly.entity_id
_entity_poly.type
_entity_poly.pdbx_seq_one_letter_code
_entity_poly.pdbx_strand_id
1 'polypeptide(L)'
;YEGGKITQFKEELNGFFAVVLGTKPYKVYVSNLRYDEGDCACYLGQNDVLCKHMVAVAIWAVTGGMPLSGEDKKLAGNPICSGLLGGLNKEELGAVKKAITGSMKYIKPYNGPSRIWFLYQNSLAEGCSRLAKTVSELPVSRQTAKLLVDMLLRIDNKLCRGGVDDSDGVVGGFIEETVEVLKEYAFLDSSCIETFRKLEGRETCFGWEEELVRLIKKKTL
;
A
#
# COMPACT_ATOMS: atom_id res chain seq x y z
N TYR A 1 1.33 14.18 17.15
CA TYR A 1 0.15 14.15 18.02
C TYR A 1 0.50 13.56 19.39
N GLU A 2 1.36 12.53 19.46
CA GLU A 2 1.80 11.85 20.70
C GLU A 2 2.41 12.77 21.78
N GLY A 3 2.99 13.91 21.42
CA GLY A 3 3.58 14.85 22.38
C GLY A 3 2.59 15.63 23.24
N GLY A 4 1.34 15.16 23.38
CA GLY A 4 0.30 15.81 24.22
C GLY A 4 -0.13 17.20 23.74
N LYS A 5 0.15 17.55 22.48
CA LYS A 5 -0.08 18.91 21.93
C LYS A 5 -1.50 19.12 21.40
N ILE A 6 -2.35 18.11 21.42
CA ILE A 6 -3.75 18.20 20.99
C ILE A 6 -4.61 18.32 22.22
N THR A 7 -5.35 19.41 22.31
CA THR A 7 -6.17 19.77 23.46
C THR A 7 -7.57 20.15 22.99
N GLN A 8 -8.55 20.11 23.90
CA GLN A 8 -9.94 20.48 23.59
C GLN A 8 -10.50 19.72 22.38
N PHE A 9 -10.14 18.44 22.24
CA PHE A 9 -10.64 17.59 21.16
C PHE A 9 -12.16 17.41 21.32
N LYS A 10 -12.88 17.58 20.22
CA LYS A 10 -14.34 17.43 20.14
C LYS A 10 -14.70 16.74 18.83
N GLU A 11 -15.52 15.72 18.94
CA GLU A 11 -16.18 15.10 17.79
C GLU A 11 -17.56 15.74 17.62
N GLU A 12 -17.85 16.18 16.39
CA GLU A 12 -19.15 16.72 16.00
C GLU A 12 -19.65 15.99 14.73
N LEU A 13 -20.92 16.18 14.37
CA LEU A 13 -21.58 15.46 13.27
C LEU A 13 -20.84 15.51 11.92
N ASN A 14 -20.06 16.56 11.69
CA ASN A 14 -19.38 16.81 10.41
C ASN A 14 -17.86 16.62 10.48
N GLY A 15 -17.28 16.33 11.65
CA GLY A 15 -15.83 16.24 11.78
C GLY A 15 -15.29 16.34 13.19
N PHE A 16 -13.99 16.58 13.25
CA PHE A 16 -13.19 16.62 14.46
C PHE A 16 -12.58 17.99 14.65
N PHE A 17 -12.82 18.59 15.82
CA PHE A 17 -12.28 19.89 16.20
C PHE A 17 -11.25 19.72 17.31
N ALA A 18 -10.17 20.49 17.26
CA ALA A 18 -9.21 20.55 18.35
C ALA A 18 -8.43 21.86 18.37
N VAL A 19 -7.73 22.09 19.47
CA VAL A 19 -6.68 23.10 19.58
C VAL A 19 -5.33 22.38 19.59
N VAL A 20 -4.50 22.66 18.58
CA VAL A 20 -3.14 22.11 18.46
C VAL A 20 -2.10 23.14 18.88
N LEU A 21 -1.27 22.79 19.85
CA LEU A 21 -0.21 23.64 20.38
C LEU A 21 1.01 23.61 19.46
N GLY A 22 1.30 24.73 18.80
CA GLY A 22 2.52 24.94 17.99
C GLY A 22 3.37 26.09 18.57
N THR A 23 3.77 27.04 17.72
CA THR A 23 4.35 28.32 18.19
C THR A 23 3.30 29.17 18.91
N LYS A 24 2.04 28.98 18.55
CA LYS A 24 0.85 29.45 19.26
C LYS A 24 -0.25 28.37 19.18
N PRO A 25 -1.34 28.48 19.95
CA PRO A 25 -2.49 27.59 19.80
C PRO A 25 -3.17 27.81 18.44
N TYR A 26 -3.38 26.73 17.70
CA TYR A 26 -4.10 26.75 16.43
C TYR A 26 -5.43 26.02 16.57
N LYS A 27 -6.52 26.67 16.16
CA LYS A 27 -7.81 25.99 15.98
C LYS A 27 -7.74 25.15 14.71
N VAL A 28 -8.17 23.91 14.82
CA VAL A 28 -8.10 22.92 13.74
C VAL A 28 -9.45 22.22 13.65
N TYR A 29 -9.90 22.05 12.42
CA TYR A 29 -11.04 21.24 12.02
C TYR A 29 -10.57 20.23 10.97
N VAL A 30 -11.05 19.00 11.05
CA VAL A 30 -10.85 17.95 10.04
C VAL A 30 -12.19 17.28 9.76
N SER A 31 -12.53 17.08 8.49
CA SER A 31 -13.74 16.39 8.05
C SER A 31 -13.75 14.92 8.53
N ASN A 32 -14.93 14.42 8.92
CA ASN A 32 -15.09 12.99 9.23
C ASN A 32 -15.19 12.10 7.97
N LEU A 33 -15.38 12.70 6.80
CA LEU A 33 -15.42 11.98 5.52
C LEU A 33 -14.02 11.81 4.93
N ARG A 34 -13.14 12.79 5.14
CA ARG A 34 -11.81 12.87 4.53
C ARG A 34 -10.80 13.53 5.46
N TYR A 35 -9.74 12.80 5.80
CA TYR A 35 -8.71 13.27 6.72
C TYR A 35 -7.85 14.42 6.15
N ASP A 36 -7.82 14.55 4.82
CA ASP A 36 -7.07 15.56 4.09
C ASP A 36 -7.90 16.83 3.81
N GLU A 37 -9.17 16.85 4.21
CA GLU A 37 -10.06 18.00 4.14
C GLU A 37 -10.30 18.60 5.53
N GLY A 38 -10.13 19.92 5.66
CA GLY A 38 -10.37 20.63 6.90
C GLY A 38 -9.73 22.02 6.92
N ASP A 39 -9.79 22.67 8.07
CA ASP A 39 -9.32 24.03 8.26
C ASP A 39 -8.31 24.11 9.40
N CYS A 40 -7.29 24.95 9.24
CA CYS A 40 -6.37 25.25 10.34
C CYS A 40 -6.00 26.73 10.36
N ALA A 41 -6.05 27.34 11.54
CA ALA A 41 -5.68 28.74 11.75
C ALA A 41 -4.15 29.03 11.66
N CYS A 42 -3.35 28.08 11.18
CA CYS A 42 -1.93 28.31 10.89
C CYS A 42 -1.75 28.86 9.48
N TYR A 43 -0.56 29.39 9.16
CA TYR A 43 -0.29 29.98 7.85
C TYR A 43 -0.64 29.06 6.69
N LEU A 44 -0.25 27.78 6.75
CA LEU A 44 -0.56 26.80 5.69
C LEU A 44 -2.08 26.57 5.56
N GLY A 45 -2.78 26.34 6.67
CA GLY A 45 -4.22 26.08 6.64
C GLY A 45 -5.05 27.29 6.20
N GLN A 46 -4.59 28.52 6.51
CA GLN A 46 -5.21 29.75 6.01
C GLN A 46 -5.05 29.96 4.50
N ASN A 47 -4.14 29.21 3.87
CA ASN A 47 -3.90 29.22 2.43
C ASN A 47 -4.39 27.89 1.79
N ASP A 48 -5.34 27.20 2.42
CA ASP A 48 -5.93 25.94 1.95
C ASP A 48 -4.89 24.82 1.72
N VAL A 49 -3.79 24.83 2.48
CA VAL A 49 -2.74 23.80 2.42
C VAL A 49 -2.84 22.87 3.63
N LEU A 50 -2.89 21.56 3.36
CA LEU A 50 -2.83 20.52 4.38
C LEU A 50 -1.58 20.71 5.25
N CYS A 51 -1.79 20.91 6.55
CA CYS A 51 -0.71 21.16 7.49
C CYS A 51 -0.57 20.02 8.50
N LYS A 52 0.60 19.93 9.13
CA LYS A 52 0.88 18.93 10.18
C LYS A 52 -0.11 18.96 11.35
N HIS A 53 -0.76 20.10 11.61
CA HIS A 53 -1.76 20.20 12.68
C HIS A 53 -3.04 19.45 12.34
N MET A 54 -3.52 19.55 11.09
CA MET A 54 -4.67 18.80 10.59
C MET A 54 -4.38 17.30 10.61
N VAL A 55 -3.24 16.89 10.08
CA VAL A 55 -2.79 15.50 10.12
C VAL A 55 -2.72 14.97 11.56
N ALA A 56 -2.23 15.79 12.50
CA ALA A 56 -2.18 15.39 13.90
C ALA A 56 -3.58 15.17 14.51
N VAL A 57 -4.57 16.01 14.18
CA VAL A 57 -5.97 15.85 14.63
C VAL A 57 -6.62 14.63 14.00
N ALA A 58 -6.40 14.40 12.70
CA ALA A 58 -6.89 13.21 12.02
C ALA A 58 -6.37 11.92 12.66
N ILE A 59 -5.05 11.86 12.92
CA ILE A 59 -4.45 10.70 13.60
C ILE A 59 -5.02 10.55 15.02
N TRP A 60 -5.18 11.64 15.77
CA TRP A 60 -5.80 11.58 17.10
C TRP A 60 -7.20 10.99 17.00
N ALA A 61 -8.03 11.49 16.09
CA ALA A 61 -9.42 11.04 15.91
C ALA A 61 -9.51 9.52 15.67
N VAL A 62 -8.62 8.99 14.82
CA VAL A 62 -8.58 7.54 14.51
C VAL A 62 -8.02 6.72 15.69
N THR A 63 -7.03 7.24 16.41
CA THR A 63 -6.32 6.50 17.47
C THR A 63 -6.94 6.67 18.86
N GLY A 64 -7.92 7.56 19.03
CA GLY A 64 -8.40 7.96 20.36
C GLY A 64 -7.31 8.60 21.22
N GLY A 65 -6.31 9.22 20.57
CA GLY A 65 -5.12 9.77 21.25
C GLY A 65 -4.09 8.74 21.71
N MET A 66 -4.30 7.46 21.44
CA MET A 66 -3.33 6.42 21.78
C MET A 66 -2.09 6.49 20.89
N PRO A 67 -0.89 6.17 21.41
CA PRO A 67 0.30 6.02 20.59
C PRO A 67 0.09 5.00 19.48
N LEU A 68 0.63 5.29 18.29
CA LEU A 68 0.62 4.35 17.18
C LEU A 68 1.48 3.14 17.58
N SER A 69 1.05 1.95 17.18
CA SER A 69 1.85 0.75 17.40
C SER A 69 3.19 0.87 16.65
N GLY A 70 4.19 0.09 17.08
CA GLY A 70 5.46 0.04 16.35
C GLY A 70 5.28 -0.35 14.88
N GLU A 71 4.25 -1.15 14.57
CA GLU A 71 3.89 -1.51 13.19
C GLU A 71 3.25 -0.36 12.43
N ASP A 72 2.34 0.40 13.03
CA ASP A 72 1.70 1.55 12.37
C ASP A 72 2.68 2.71 12.12
N LYS A 73 3.78 2.75 12.89
CA LYS A 73 4.88 3.70 12.69
C LYS A 73 5.88 3.25 11.63
N LYS A 74 5.92 1.96 11.31
CA LYS A 74 6.74 1.50 10.18
C LYS A 74 6.11 2.12 8.95
N LEU A 75 6.94 2.85 8.21
CA LEU A 75 6.59 3.18 6.83
C LEU A 75 6.28 1.87 6.15
N ALA A 76 5.14 1.79 5.46
CA ALA A 76 4.83 0.69 4.57
C ALA A 76 5.94 0.67 3.50
N GLY A 77 6.98 -0.10 3.79
CA GLY A 77 8.13 -0.25 2.92
C GLY A 77 7.82 -1.27 1.83
N ASN A 78 8.84 -1.49 1.03
CA ASN A 78 8.90 -2.50 -0.02
C ASN A 78 8.47 -3.87 0.54
N PRO A 79 7.77 -4.71 -0.24
CA PRO A 79 7.44 -6.06 0.18
C PRO A 79 8.72 -6.83 0.53
N ILE A 80 8.70 -7.54 1.65
CA ILE A 80 9.80 -8.40 2.10
C ILE A 80 9.33 -9.86 2.18
N CYS A 81 10.25 -10.82 2.12
CA CYS A 81 9.90 -12.21 2.39
C CYS A 81 9.73 -12.41 3.91
N SER A 82 8.66 -13.07 4.34
CA SER A 82 8.45 -13.40 5.76
C SER A 82 9.46 -14.45 6.28
N GLY A 83 10.02 -15.26 5.37
CA GLY A 83 10.85 -16.43 5.70
C GLY A 83 10.08 -17.60 6.33
N LEU A 84 8.79 -17.45 6.59
CA LEU A 84 7.98 -18.46 7.29
C LEU A 84 7.52 -19.54 6.31
N LEU A 85 8.08 -20.74 6.38
CA LEU A 85 7.62 -21.86 5.54
C LEU A 85 6.20 -22.31 5.97
N GLY A 86 5.30 -22.47 5.00
CA GLY A 86 3.96 -22.96 5.29
C GLY A 86 2.90 -22.59 4.25
N GLY A 87 1.74 -23.23 4.37
CA GLY A 87 0.55 -22.90 3.59
C GLY A 87 -0.49 -22.16 4.44
N LEU A 88 -1.41 -21.48 3.79
CA LEU A 88 -2.57 -20.91 4.45
C LEU A 88 -3.70 -21.94 4.48
N ASN A 89 -4.45 -21.98 5.57
CA ASN A 89 -5.72 -22.69 5.60
C ASN A 89 -6.76 -21.98 4.70
N LYS A 90 -7.94 -22.58 4.54
CA LYS A 90 -8.95 -22.10 3.57
C LYS A 90 -9.48 -20.71 3.96
N GLU A 91 -9.68 -20.48 5.24
CA GLU A 91 -10.20 -19.25 5.83
C GLU A 91 -9.18 -18.11 5.67
N GLU A 92 -7.92 -18.37 6.02
CA GLU A 92 -6.78 -17.46 5.84
C GLU A 92 -6.57 -17.11 4.37
N LEU A 93 -6.56 -18.11 3.48
CA LEU A 93 -6.42 -17.87 2.04
C LEU A 93 -7.57 -17.00 1.50
N GLY A 94 -8.78 -17.21 2.00
CA GLY A 94 -9.94 -16.38 1.68
C GLY A 94 -9.76 -14.93 2.15
N ALA A 95 -9.30 -14.74 3.38
CA ALA A 95 -9.02 -13.43 3.96
C ALA A 95 -7.93 -12.68 3.18
N VAL A 96 -6.82 -13.33 2.85
CA VAL A 96 -5.73 -12.75 2.04
C VAL A 96 -6.23 -12.36 0.66
N LYS A 97 -6.96 -13.22 -0.05
CA LYS A 97 -7.53 -12.88 -1.37
C LYS A 97 -8.45 -11.68 -1.31
N LYS A 98 -9.23 -11.54 -0.22
CA LYS A 98 -10.09 -10.40 0.02
C LYS A 98 -9.27 -9.13 0.29
N ALA A 99 -8.20 -9.23 1.08
CA ALA A 99 -7.26 -8.13 1.34
C ALA A 99 -6.61 -7.65 0.03
N ILE A 100 -6.03 -8.55 -0.77
CA ILE A 100 -5.46 -8.24 -2.09
C ILE A 100 -6.51 -7.54 -2.96
N THR A 101 -7.72 -8.09 -3.04
CA THR A 101 -8.79 -7.51 -3.87
C THR A 101 -9.21 -6.12 -3.37
N GLY A 102 -9.22 -5.89 -2.06
CA GLY A 102 -9.46 -4.59 -1.45
C GLY A 102 -8.39 -3.57 -1.84
N SER A 103 -7.12 -3.93 -1.70
CA SER A 103 -5.97 -3.08 -2.05
C SER A 103 -5.91 -2.78 -3.55
N MET A 104 -6.26 -3.74 -4.40
CA MET A 104 -6.31 -3.58 -5.87
C MET A 104 -7.35 -2.55 -6.35
N LYS A 105 -8.29 -2.10 -5.50
CA LYS A 105 -9.24 -1.02 -5.85
C LYS A 105 -8.57 0.34 -5.91
N TYR A 106 -7.45 0.51 -5.23
CA TYR A 106 -6.69 1.75 -5.18
C TYR A 106 -5.81 1.94 -6.42
N ILE A 107 -5.37 0.83 -7.03
CA ILE A 107 -4.65 0.79 -8.31
C ILE A 107 -5.67 0.87 -9.45
N LYS A 108 -6.00 2.08 -9.89
CA LYS A 108 -7.10 2.38 -10.82
C LYS A 108 -6.63 3.24 -12.00
N PRO A 109 -7.36 3.29 -13.13
CA PRO A 109 -7.03 4.18 -14.22
C PRO A 109 -7.02 5.65 -13.81
N TYR A 110 -6.18 6.43 -14.48
CA TYR A 110 -6.25 7.88 -14.42
C TYR A 110 -7.23 8.40 -15.50
N ASN A 111 -8.36 8.93 -15.05
CA ASN A 111 -9.41 9.50 -15.92
C ASN A 111 -9.74 10.96 -15.57
N GLY A 112 -8.88 11.63 -14.79
CA GLY A 112 -9.17 12.92 -14.19
C GLY A 112 -8.43 14.11 -14.81
N PRO A 113 -8.80 15.35 -14.42
CA PRO A 113 -8.03 16.54 -14.75
C PRO A 113 -6.73 16.61 -13.93
N SER A 114 -5.68 17.24 -14.47
CA SER A 114 -4.35 17.32 -13.83
C SER A 114 -4.34 17.80 -12.38
N ARG A 115 -5.33 18.61 -11.96
CA ARG A 115 -5.47 19.06 -10.56
C ARG A 115 -5.65 17.91 -9.55
N ILE A 116 -6.11 16.72 -9.98
CA ILE A 116 -6.25 15.54 -9.10
C ILE A 116 -5.10 14.55 -9.26
N TRP A 117 -4.07 14.89 -10.03
CA TRP A 117 -2.93 14.01 -10.32
C TRP A 117 -2.23 13.50 -9.05
N PHE A 118 -1.92 14.38 -8.10
CA PHE A 118 -1.27 13.97 -6.85
C PHE A 118 -2.18 13.10 -5.97
N LEU A 119 -3.49 13.40 -5.93
CA LEU A 119 -4.45 12.55 -5.23
C LEU A 119 -4.55 11.16 -5.85
N TYR A 120 -4.45 11.10 -7.18
CA TYR A 120 -4.38 9.86 -7.92
C TYR A 120 -3.12 9.05 -7.56
N GLN A 121 -1.94 9.68 -7.55
CA GLN A 121 -0.70 9.02 -7.18
C GLN A 121 -0.70 8.54 -5.73
N ASN A 122 -1.23 9.34 -4.80
CA ASN A 122 -1.44 8.91 -3.41
C ASN A 122 -2.35 7.67 -3.32
N SER A 123 -3.36 7.55 -4.19
CA SER A 123 -4.19 6.35 -4.28
C SER A 123 -3.36 5.14 -4.74
N LEU A 124 -2.52 5.27 -5.76
CA LEU A 124 -1.66 4.16 -6.20
C LEU A 124 -0.71 3.71 -5.09
N ALA A 125 -0.03 4.66 -4.45
CA ALA A 125 0.88 4.43 -3.32
C ALA A 125 0.21 3.72 -2.15
N GLU A 126 -1.02 4.11 -1.79
CA GLU A 126 -1.81 3.44 -0.75
C GLU A 126 -2.13 1.98 -1.14
N GLY A 127 -2.48 1.75 -2.41
CA GLY A 127 -2.72 0.41 -2.95
C GLY A 127 -1.48 -0.48 -2.84
N CYS A 128 -0.34 0.00 -3.33
CA CYS A 128 0.95 -0.70 -3.27
C CYS A 128 1.39 -0.95 -1.82
N SER A 129 1.24 0.03 -0.93
CA SER A 129 1.59 -0.09 0.49
C SER A 129 0.81 -1.20 1.19
N ARG A 130 -0.51 -1.27 0.95
CA ARG A 130 -1.36 -2.34 1.52
C ARG A 130 -1.02 -3.71 0.95
N LEU A 131 -0.70 -3.77 -0.35
CA LEU A 131 -0.25 -5.01 -0.96
C LEU A 131 1.10 -5.43 -0.38
N ALA A 132 2.07 -4.53 -0.23
CA ALA A 132 3.39 -4.81 0.31
C ALA A 132 3.32 -5.39 1.73
N LYS A 133 2.47 -4.83 2.59
CA LYS A 133 2.15 -5.43 3.90
C LYS A 133 1.61 -6.85 3.75
N THR A 134 0.62 -7.05 2.89
CA THR A 134 0.02 -8.37 2.65
C THR A 134 1.06 -9.37 2.17
N VAL A 135 1.91 -9.00 1.21
CA VAL A 135 3.00 -9.85 0.69
C VAL A 135 3.96 -10.24 1.82
N SER A 136 4.32 -9.27 2.66
CA SER A 136 5.30 -9.45 3.74
C SER A 136 4.88 -10.39 4.85
N GLU A 137 3.58 -10.62 4.99
CA GLU A 137 3.00 -11.50 6.01
C GLU A 137 2.73 -12.93 5.48
N LEU A 138 2.85 -13.16 4.17
CA LEU A 138 2.54 -14.46 3.59
C LEU A 138 3.60 -15.49 3.97
N PRO A 139 3.18 -16.73 4.31
CA PRO A 139 4.13 -17.82 4.42
C PRO A 139 4.63 -18.22 3.02
N VAL A 140 5.82 -18.80 2.98
CA VAL A 140 6.48 -19.32 1.80
C VAL A 140 5.95 -20.70 1.47
N SER A 141 5.23 -20.82 0.36
CA SER A 141 4.84 -22.08 -0.25
C SER A 141 4.44 -21.90 -1.71
N ARG A 142 4.34 -23.00 -2.45
CA ARG A 142 3.75 -23.01 -3.79
C ARG A 142 2.36 -22.35 -3.86
N GLN A 143 1.54 -22.45 -2.81
CA GLN A 143 0.20 -21.89 -2.78
C GLN A 143 0.22 -20.36 -2.80
N THR A 144 1.06 -19.76 -1.96
CA THR A 144 1.21 -18.29 -1.85
C THR A 144 2.05 -17.72 -2.98
N ALA A 145 3.07 -18.44 -3.48
CA ALA A 145 3.79 -18.07 -4.70
C ALA A 145 2.84 -17.93 -5.91
N LYS A 146 1.94 -18.91 -6.10
CA LYS A 146 0.92 -18.84 -7.14
C LYS A 146 0.00 -17.63 -6.97
N LEU A 147 -0.39 -17.32 -5.74
CA LEU A 147 -1.22 -16.16 -5.44
C LEU A 147 -0.53 -14.85 -5.82
N LEU A 148 0.76 -14.71 -5.52
CA LEU A 148 1.57 -13.54 -5.88
C LEU A 148 1.74 -13.39 -7.39
N VAL A 149 2.07 -14.48 -8.10
CA VAL A 149 2.15 -14.48 -9.58
C VAL A 149 0.82 -14.05 -10.21
N ASP A 150 -0.30 -14.59 -9.71
CA ASP A 150 -1.64 -14.22 -10.19
C ASP A 150 -1.97 -12.74 -9.90
N MET A 151 -1.49 -12.20 -8.78
CA MET A 151 -1.64 -10.79 -8.43
C MET A 151 -0.83 -9.90 -9.36
N LEU A 152 0.46 -10.21 -9.60
CA LEU A 152 1.33 -9.44 -10.49
C LEU A 152 0.76 -9.38 -11.92
N LEU A 153 0.30 -10.51 -12.46
CA LEU A 153 -0.37 -10.53 -13.77
C LEU A 153 -1.63 -9.65 -13.85
N ARG A 154 -2.35 -9.48 -12.74
CA ARG A 154 -3.53 -8.59 -12.68
C ARG A 154 -3.13 -7.12 -12.63
N ILE A 155 -2.03 -6.78 -11.95
CA ILE A 155 -1.49 -5.42 -11.92
C ILE A 155 -0.91 -5.07 -13.30
N ASP A 156 -0.14 -5.98 -13.88
CA ASP A 156 0.40 -5.84 -15.23
C ASP A 156 -0.69 -5.56 -16.28
N ASN A 157 -1.79 -6.32 -16.24
CA ASN A 157 -2.92 -6.06 -17.12
C ASN A 157 -3.58 -4.68 -16.87
N LYS A 158 -3.55 -4.15 -15.63
CA LYS A 158 -4.04 -2.80 -15.33
C LYS A 158 -3.12 -1.72 -15.91
N LEU A 159 -1.82 -1.95 -15.95
CA LEU A 159 -0.84 -1.04 -16.58
C LEU A 159 -0.98 -1.09 -18.10
N CYS A 160 -0.89 -2.28 -18.70
CA CYS A 160 -0.92 -2.47 -20.14
C CYS A 160 -2.25 -2.06 -20.80
N ARG A 161 -3.37 -2.37 -20.15
CA ARG A 161 -4.71 -2.26 -20.77
C ARG A 161 -5.74 -1.53 -19.92
N GLY A 162 -5.41 -1.25 -18.67
CA GLY A 162 -6.34 -0.70 -17.70
C GLY A 162 -6.21 0.80 -17.47
N GLY A 163 -5.31 1.49 -18.19
CA GLY A 163 -5.14 2.96 -18.11
C GLY A 163 -4.55 3.46 -16.79
N VAL A 164 -3.88 2.59 -16.02
CA VAL A 164 -3.09 3.02 -14.86
C VAL A 164 -1.90 3.81 -15.38
N ASP A 165 -1.72 5.00 -14.84
CA ASP A 165 -0.59 5.87 -15.16
C ASP A 165 0.45 5.80 -14.05
N ASP A 166 1.52 5.05 -14.33
CA ASP A 166 2.62 4.79 -13.41
C ASP A 166 3.83 5.71 -13.66
N SER A 167 3.59 6.95 -14.08
CA SER A 167 4.67 7.91 -14.38
C SER A 167 5.58 8.24 -13.20
N ASP A 168 5.15 8.00 -11.95
CA ASP A 168 6.00 8.14 -10.76
C ASP A 168 6.69 6.83 -10.32
N GLY A 169 6.41 5.73 -11.03
CA GLY A 169 7.06 4.42 -10.86
C GLY A 169 6.62 3.62 -9.63
N VAL A 170 5.60 4.05 -8.89
CA VAL A 170 5.20 3.41 -7.63
C VAL A 170 4.62 2.00 -7.84
N VAL A 171 3.89 1.76 -8.93
CA VAL A 171 3.32 0.46 -9.26
C VAL A 171 4.38 -0.48 -9.84
N GLY A 172 5.22 0.02 -10.76
CA GLY A 172 6.35 -0.70 -11.33
C GLY A 172 7.35 -1.14 -10.25
N GLY A 173 7.73 -0.22 -9.35
CA GLY A 173 8.61 -0.54 -8.22
C GLY A 173 8.05 -1.64 -7.33
N PHE A 174 6.75 -1.59 -7.01
CA PHE A 174 6.09 -2.66 -6.25
C PHE A 174 6.15 -4.03 -6.98
N ILE A 175 6.00 -4.06 -8.30
CA ILE A 175 6.11 -5.29 -9.10
C ILE A 175 7.52 -5.87 -8.97
N GLU A 176 8.55 -5.05 -9.23
CA GLU A 176 9.96 -5.48 -9.17
C GLU A 176 10.34 -6.02 -7.79
N GLU A 177 9.94 -5.33 -6.73
CA GLU A 177 10.21 -5.76 -5.35
C GLU A 177 9.48 -7.07 -5.00
N THR A 178 8.25 -7.25 -5.49
CA THR A 178 7.53 -8.53 -5.31
C THR A 178 8.18 -9.66 -6.10
N VAL A 179 8.81 -9.38 -7.24
CA VAL A 179 9.60 -10.36 -7.99
C VAL A 179 10.83 -10.80 -7.18
N GLU A 180 11.51 -9.90 -6.48
CA GLU A 180 12.60 -10.27 -5.56
C GLU A 180 12.09 -11.16 -4.42
N VAL A 181 10.92 -10.85 -3.83
CA VAL A 181 10.29 -11.76 -2.85
C VAL A 181 10.03 -13.14 -3.45
N LEU A 182 9.54 -13.24 -4.69
CA LEU A 182 9.32 -14.52 -5.37
C LEU A 182 10.63 -15.29 -5.65
N LYS A 183 11.73 -14.58 -5.92
CA LYS A 183 13.07 -15.20 -6.03
C LYS A 183 13.51 -15.78 -4.70
N GLU A 184 13.28 -15.08 -3.59
CA GLU A 184 13.53 -15.60 -2.24
C GLU A 184 12.64 -16.80 -1.90
N TYR A 185 11.36 -16.78 -2.30
CA TYR A 185 10.47 -17.93 -2.15
C TYR A 185 11.02 -19.17 -2.86
N ALA A 186 11.54 -19.01 -4.08
CA ALA A 186 12.13 -20.10 -4.85
C ALA A 186 13.43 -20.64 -4.21
N PHE A 187 14.18 -19.78 -3.52
CA PHE A 187 15.36 -20.19 -2.77
C PHE A 187 14.98 -21.00 -1.51
N LEU A 188 13.98 -20.55 -0.76
CA LEU A 188 13.53 -21.20 0.48
C LEU A 188 12.71 -22.47 0.22
N ASP A 189 11.86 -22.47 -0.80
CA ASP A 189 11.05 -23.61 -1.22
C ASP A 189 11.09 -23.74 -2.75
N SER A 190 11.92 -24.68 -3.23
CA SER A 190 12.10 -24.94 -4.66
C SER A 190 10.83 -25.40 -5.39
N SER A 191 9.77 -25.79 -4.67
CA SER A 191 8.46 -26.10 -5.25
C SER A 191 7.75 -24.85 -5.80
N CYS A 192 8.12 -23.66 -5.31
CA CYS A 192 7.60 -22.38 -5.80
C CYS A 192 7.93 -22.12 -7.27
N ILE A 193 9.08 -22.62 -7.74
CA ILE A 193 9.53 -22.48 -9.14
C ILE A 193 8.49 -23.01 -10.13
N GLU A 194 7.74 -24.04 -9.74
CA GLU A 194 6.67 -24.63 -10.57
C GLU A 194 5.57 -23.63 -10.91
N THR A 195 5.36 -22.62 -10.06
CA THR A 195 4.35 -21.57 -10.29
C THR A 195 4.76 -20.61 -11.41
N PHE A 196 6.07 -20.45 -11.65
CA PHE A 196 6.60 -19.54 -12.66
C PHE A 196 6.39 -20.04 -14.08
N ARG A 197 6.13 -21.34 -14.29
CA ARG A 197 5.81 -21.88 -15.62
C ARG A 197 4.64 -21.17 -16.29
N LYS A 198 3.71 -20.63 -15.48
CA LYS A 198 2.60 -19.82 -16.00
C LYS A 198 3.07 -18.60 -16.80
N LEU A 199 4.28 -18.12 -16.55
CA LEU A 199 4.88 -16.95 -17.17
C LEU A 199 5.63 -17.27 -18.48
N GLU A 200 5.88 -18.55 -18.78
CA GLU A 200 6.58 -18.93 -20.00
C GLU A 200 5.82 -18.46 -21.25
N GLY A 201 6.54 -17.81 -22.17
CA GLY A 201 5.97 -17.29 -23.41
C GLY A 201 5.02 -16.10 -23.23
N ARG A 202 4.98 -15.47 -22.06
CA ARG A 202 4.28 -14.20 -21.85
C ARG A 202 5.27 -13.04 -21.96
N GLU A 203 4.75 -11.90 -22.39
CA GLU A 203 5.44 -10.61 -22.36
C GLU A 203 4.66 -9.70 -21.41
N THR A 204 5.34 -9.13 -20.41
CA THR A 204 4.75 -8.18 -19.44
C THR A 204 5.20 -6.74 -19.71
N CYS A 205 4.53 -5.75 -19.11
CA CYS A 205 4.76 -4.33 -19.36
C CYS A 205 6.21 -3.88 -19.15
N PHE A 206 6.94 -4.58 -18.28
CA PHE A 206 8.30 -4.24 -17.85
C PHE A 206 9.27 -5.42 -17.95
N GLY A 207 8.88 -6.53 -18.58
CA GLY A 207 9.72 -7.73 -18.70
C GLY A 207 10.07 -8.42 -17.37
N TRP A 208 9.30 -8.15 -16.31
CA TRP A 208 9.58 -8.64 -14.95
C TRP A 208 9.49 -10.17 -14.83
N GLU A 209 8.78 -10.82 -15.74
CA GLU A 209 8.63 -12.27 -15.84
C GLU A 209 9.95 -12.97 -16.19
N GLU A 210 10.86 -12.29 -16.89
CA GLU A 210 12.09 -12.90 -17.37
C GLU A 210 12.93 -13.46 -16.23
N GLU A 211 13.04 -12.71 -15.13
CA GLU A 211 13.83 -13.08 -13.96
C GLU A 211 13.30 -14.37 -13.31
N LEU A 212 11.97 -14.52 -13.25
CA LEU A 212 11.33 -15.71 -12.70
C LEU A 212 11.42 -16.91 -13.65
N VAL A 213 11.27 -16.69 -14.96
CA VAL A 213 11.41 -17.75 -15.97
C VAL A 213 12.85 -18.28 -16.04
N ARG A 214 13.86 -17.43 -15.83
CA ARG A 214 15.27 -17.85 -15.76
C ARG A 214 15.52 -18.87 -14.64
N LEU A 215 14.79 -18.79 -13.52
CA LEU A 215 14.91 -19.76 -12.42
C LEU A 215 14.43 -21.16 -12.81
N ILE A 216 13.44 -21.28 -13.69
CA ILE A 216 12.96 -22.57 -14.21
C ILE A 216 14.08 -23.24 -15.02
N LYS A 217 14.73 -22.48 -15.90
CA LYS A 217 15.82 -22.96 -16.76
C LYS A 217 17.02 -23.44 -15.94
N LYS A 218 17.40 -22.69 -14.90
CA LYS A 218 18.48 -23.07 -13.97
C LYS A 218 18.22 -24.36 -13.20
N LYS A 219 16.96 -24.69 -12.92
CA LYS A 219 16.59 -25.94 -12.22
C LYS A 219 16.66 -27.18 -13.13
N THR A 220 16.60 -26.98 -14.44
CA THR A 220 16.51 -28.07 -15.43
C THR A 220 17.89 -28.44 -16.02
N LEU A 221 18.92 -27.63 -15.74
CA LEU A 221 20.33 -27.87 -16.02
C LEU A 221 21.00 -28.56 -14.82
#